data_AF-A0A1X7UY49-F1
#
_entry.id   AF-A0A1X7UY49-F1
#
_cell.length_a   1.000
_cell.length_b   1.000
_cell.length_c   1.000
_cell.angle_alpha   90.00
_cell.angle_beta   90.00
_cell.angle_gamma   90.00
#
_symmetry.space_group_name_H-M   'P 1'
#
loop_
_entity.id
_entity.type
_entity.pdbx_description
1 polymer ?
#
loop_
_entity_poly.entity_id
_entity_poly.type
_entity_poly.pdbx_seq_one_letter_code
_entity_poly.pdbx_strand_id
1 'polypeptide(L)'
;MASRSPLNFDSYGWEGFLRDMTSIKTINESESYQCEPGICVFINNTEFYGDGLDNLPSGDKDEASVKVTFKKLGFDVKVHQNLTAAEIKSIADRYSKMEHKGAFFLIISSHGGEGDVVYGTDGEEVKVHDLEKRFHATNCPSLAGIPKVFMIDACRGDKKEKVFSFPSKSPPPSANASATSKNIRDAADIMTIFASTRGHTASYYDKNEGSILIKTFAIVIEEVSADKNLTDIIKKVQGKIEKLVNVPEEERRVQTIQMELSFSKHYYIKRQRTPSNALVRRDAQTEFELHRKFHQQLTFGDAESLRVTRVQMYTYKF
;
A
#
# COMPACT_ATOMS: atom_id res chain seq x y z
N MET A 1 -34.03 9.57 -43.14
CA MET A 1 -34.16 9.09 -41.74
C MET A 1 -33.67 7.65 -41.71
N ALA A 2 -32.43 7.43 -41.24
CA ALA A 2 -31.86 6.09 -41.09
C ALA A 2 -31.75 5.79 -39.59
N SER A 3 -32.50 4.79 -39.13
CA SER A 3 -32.50 4.30 -37.75
C SER A 3 -31.18 3.57 -37.49
N ARG A 4 -30.37 4.12 -36.57
CA ARG A 4 -29.23 3.39 -36.00
C ARG A 4 -29.74 2.48 -34.89
N SER A 5 -29.52 1.18 -35.03
CA SER A 5 -29.67 0.18 -33.98
C SER A 5 -28.67 0.45 -32.84
N PRO A 6 -29.03 0.19 -31.57
CA PRO A 6 -28.12 0.35 -30.45
C PRO A 6 -27.02 -0.72 -30.50
N LEU A 7 -25.78 -0.30 -30.21
CA LEU A 7 -24.65 -1.20 -30.01
C LEU A 7 -24.95 -2.15 -28.85
N ASN A 8 -25.04 -3.44 -29.17
CA ASN A 8 -25.26 -4.54 -28.24
C ASN A 8 -24.00 -4.72 -27.37
N PHE A 9 -24.10 -4.40 -26.08
CA PHE A 9 -22.98 -4.47 -25.12
C PHE A 9 -23.05 -5.75 -24.27
N ASP A 10 -23.37 -6.89 -24.89
CA ASP A 10 -23.51 -8.20 -24.22
C ASP A 10 -22.58 -9.26 -24.83
N SER A 11 -21.26 -9.03 -24.80
CA SER A 11 -20.27 -10.07 -25.17
C SER A 11 -19.14 -10.30 -24.18
N TYR A 12 -19.20 -9.70 -22.99
CA TYR A 12 -18.43 -10.17 -21.82
C TYR A 12 -19.39 -10.79 -20.81
N GLY A 13 -20.00 -11.91 -21.20
CA GLY A 13 -20.86 -12.71 -20.34
C GLY A 13 -20.09 -13.34 -19.18
N TRP A 14 -20.83 -13.85 -18.19
CA TRP A 14 -20.32 -14.58 -17.02
C TRP A 14 -19.30 -15.68 -17.34
N GLU A 15 -19.33 -16.24 -18.54
CA GLU A 15 -18.32 -17.20 -19.02
C GLU A 15 -16.94 -16.57 -19.25
N GLY A 16 -16.86 -15.31 -19.70
CA GLY A 16 -15.59 -14.57 -19.78
C GLY A 16 -14.99 -14.29 -18.40
N PHE A 17 -15.85 -13.97 -17.42
CA PHE A 17 -15.47 -13.82 -16.01
C PHE A 17 -15.01 -15.14 -15.38
N LEU A 18 -15.69 -16.27 -15.69
CA LEU A 18 -15.27 -17.61 -15.25
C LEU A 18 -13.98 -18.08 -15.93
N ARG A 19 -13.75 -17.70 -17.19
CA ARG A 19 -12.49 -17.99 -17.91
C ARG A 19 -11.30 -17.25 -17.30
N ASP A 20 -11.50 -16.03 -16.82
CA ASP A 20 -10.48 -15.27 -16.08
C ASP A 20 -10.29 -15.80 -14.65
N MET A 21 -11.33 -16.34 -13.99
CA MET A 21 -11.18 -17.06 -12.71
C MET A 21 -10.50 -18.43 -12.84
N THR A 22 -10.61 -19.09 -14.00
CA THR A 22 -10.00 -20.41 -14.26
C THR A 22 -8.64 -20.32 -14.92
N SER A 23 -8.29 -19.18 -15.53
CA SER A 23 -6.93 -18.86 -15.97
C SER A 23 -6.09 -18.41 -14.78
N ILE A 24 -5.98 -19.26 -13.75
CA ILE A 24 -4.89 -19.14 -12.79
C ILE A 24 -3.64 -19.40 -13.61
N LYS A 25 -2.92 -18.33 -14.00
CA LYS A 25 -1.52 -18.47 -14.38
C LYS A 25 -0.87 -19.27 -13.26
N THR A 26 -0.44 -20.48 -13.57
CA THR A 26 0.17 -21.35 -12.58
C THR A 26 1.38 -20.62 -12.05
N ILE A 27 1.31 -20.12 -10.81
CA ILE A 27 2.41 -19.40 -10.17
C ILE A 27 3.58 -20.38 -10.13
N ASN A 28 4.70 -20.01 -10.74
CA ASN A 28 5.88 -20.86 -10.70
C ASN A 28 6.40 -20.91 -9.26
N GLU A 29 6.17 -22.03 -8.58
CA GLU A 29 6.51 -22.21 -7.16
C GLU A 29 8.02 -22.03 -6.90
N SER A 30 8.86 -22.37 -7.88
CA SER A 30 10.32 -22.25 -7.76
C SER A 30 10.80 -20.80 -7.77
N GLU A 31 10.07 -19.92 -8.46
CA GLU A 31 10.34 -18.48 -8.58
C GLU A 31 9.57 -17.65 -7.54
N SER A 32 8.86 -18.31 -6.61
CA SER A 32 7.99 -17.66 -5.65
C SER A 32 8.41 -17.94 -4.20
N TYR A 33 8.22 -16.96 -3.31
CA TYR A 33 8.35 -17.22 -1.88
C TYR A 33 7.21 -18.10 -1.39
N GLN A 34 7.56 -19.17 -0.68
CA GLN A 34 6.62 -20.08 -0.05
C GLN A 34 6.50 -19.71 1.43
N CYS A 35 5.73 -18.65 1.71
CA CYS A 35 5.50 -18.18 3.07
C CYS A 35 4.04 -17.74 3.24
N GLU A 36 3.54 -17.87 4.46
CA GLU A 36 2.26 -17.28 4.85
C GLU A 36 2.41 -15.80 5.20
N PRO A 37 1.31 -15.03 5.24
CA PRO A 37 1.28 -13.74 5.93
C PRO A 37 1.77 -13.89 7.38
N GLY A 38 2.67 -13.01 7.81
CA GLY A 38 3.21 -13.01 9.17
C GLY A 38 2.70 -11.80 9.96
N ILE A 39 3.63 -10.96 10.40
CA ILE A 39 3.34 -9.79 11.24
C ILE A 39 3.41 -8.53 10.39
N CYS A 40 2.44 -7.63 10.60
CA CYS A 40 2.48 -6.26 10.09
C CYS A 40 2.58 -5.30 11.28
N VAL A 41 3.74 -4.68 11.46
CA VAL A 41 3.95 -3.62 12.45
C VAL A 41 3.69 -2.28 11.77
N PHE A 42 2.80 -1.47 12.34
CA PHE A 42 2.57 -0.10 11.91
C PHE A 42 2.95 0.86 13.02
N ILE A 43 3.90 1.74 12.74
CA ILE A 43 4.26 2.88 13.58
C ILE A 43 3.59 4.11 12.99
N ASN A 44 2.71 4.74 13.76
CA ASN A 44 1.93 5.90 13.34
C ASN A 44 2.24 7.08 14.27
N ASN A 45 3.11 7.98 13.82
CA ASN A 45 3.48 9.16 14.58
C ASN A 45 2.73 10.37 14.01
N THR A 46 1.82 10.94 14.81
CA THR A 46 0.99 12.07 14.41
C THR A 46 1.09 13.26 15.34
N GLU A 47 1.45 13.03 16.60
CA GLU A 47 1.64 14.07 17.61
C GLU A 47 3.13 14.23 17.91
N PHE A 48 3.67 15.41 17.59
CA PHE A 48 5.08 15.74 17.75
C PHE A 48 5.24 16.86 18.77
N TYR A 49 6.28 16.76 19.59
CA TYR A 49 6.68 17.79 20.55
C TYR A 49 8.15 18.20 20.39
N GLY A 50 8.88 17.58 19.45
CA GLY A 50 10.19 18.05 19.01
C GLY A 50 10.09 19.38 18.26
N ASP A 51 11.14 20.20 18.39
CA ASP A 51 11.17 21.53 17.80
C ASP A 51 11.08 21.47 16.26
N GLY A 52 10.21 22.30 15.68
CA GLY A 52 10.09 22.46 14.23
C GLY A 52 9.27 21.39 13.50
N LEU A 53 8.61 20.47 14.22
CA LEU A 53 7.72 19.47 13.64
C LEU A 53 6.25 19.73 14.01
N ASP A 54 5.42 20.00 13.01
CA ASP A 54 3.97 20.12 13.20
C ASP A 54 3.31 18.75 13.38
N ASN A 55 2.15 18.70 14.04
CA ASN A 55 1.35 17.48 14.08
C ASN A 55 0.86 17.08 12.68
N LEU A 56 0.94 15.79 12.36
CA LEU A 56 0.48 15.27 11.08
C LEU A 56 -1.04 15.05 11.10
N PRO A 57 -1.78 15.65 10.14
CA PRO A 57 -3.20 15.36 10.01
C PRO A 57 -3.41 13.93 9.52
N SER A 58 -4.60 13.37 9.74
CA SER A 58 -5.07 12.11 9.13
C SER A 58 -4.51 10.79 9.68
N GLY A 59 -3.77 10.79 10.79
CA GLY A 59 -3.24 9.57 11.42
C GLY A 59 -4.25 8.43 11.62
N ASP A 60 -5.44 8.78 12.10
CA ASP A 60 -6.51 7.80 12.36
C ASP A 60 -6.99 7.08 11.09
N LYS A 61 -6.90 7.74 9.93
CA LYS A 61 -7.37 7.21 8.64
C LYS A 61 -6.41 6.17 8.11
N ASP A 62 -5.11 6.45 8.19
CA ASP A 62 -4.07 5.51 7.78
C ASP A 62 -4.06 4.30 8.70
N GLU A 63 -4.22 4.49 10.01
CA GLU A 63 -4.36 3.39 10.95
C GLU A 63 -5.54 2.48 10.65
N ALA A 64 -6.72 3.05 10.40
CA ALA A 64 -7.89 2.29 10.02
C ALA A 64 -7.66 1.53 8.71
N SER A 65 -7.06 2.19 7.71
CA SER A 65 -6.75 1.59 6.41
C SER A 65 -5.79 0.42 6.55
N VAL A 66 -4.66 0.59 7.23
CA VAL A 66 -3.66 -0.47 7.48
C VAL A 66 -4.29 -1.63 8.24
N LYS A 67 -5.02 -1.36 9.35
CA LYS A 67 -5.67 -2.40 10.15
C LYS A 67 -6.64 -3.23 9.31
N VAL A 68 -7.51 -2.59 8.52
CA VAL A 68 -8.50 -3.30 7.70
C VAL A 68 -7.82 -4.10 6.60
N THR A 69 -6.94 -3.45 5.83
CA THR A 69 -6.28 -4.07 4.68
C THR A 69 -5.42 -5.24 5.10
N PHE A 70 -4.50 -5.08 6.06
CA PHE A 70 -3.55 -6.13 6.41
C PHE A 70 -4.20 -7.29 7.18
N LYS A 71 -5.27 -7.05 7.94
CA LYS A 71 -6.08 -8.14 8.50
C LYS A 71 -6.77 -8.97 7.42
N LYS A 72 -7.35 -8.34 6.39
CA LYS A 72 -7.94 -9.07 5.23
C LYS A 72 -6.89 -9.89 4.49
N LEU A 73 -5.64 -9.41 4.47
CA LEU A 73 -4.50 -10.13 3.90
C LEU A 73 -3.94 -11.22 4.84
N GLY A 74 -4.50 -11.41 6.02
CA GLY A 74 -4.13 -12.46 6.96
C GLY A 74 -2.95 -12.16 7.89
N PHE A 75 -2.45 -10.91 7.92
CA PHE A 75 -1.37 -10.52 8.82
C PHE A 75 -1.88 -10.28 10.25
N ASP A 76 -1.02 -10.58 11.23
CA ASP A 76 -1.19 -10.11 12.61
C ASP A 76 -0.73 -8.65 12.69
N VAL A 77 -1.69 -7.71 12.74
CA VAL A 77 -1.42 -6.28 12.72
C VAL A 77 -1.16 -5.74 14.14
N LYS A 78 0.01 -5.14 14.35
CA LYS A 78 0.41 -4.47 15.59
C LYS A 78 0.62 -2.99 15.33
N VAL A 79 -0.15 -2.14 16.00
CA VAL A 79 -0.06 -0.69 15.84
C VAL A 79 0.59 -0.07 17.08
N HIS A 80 1.55 0.82 16.85
CA HIS A 80 2.23 1.62 17.86
C HIS A 80 2.11 3.10 17.47
N GLN A 81 1.74 3.96 18.40
CA GLN A 81 1.44 5.36 18.13
C GLN A 81 2.45 6.27 18.81
N ASN A 82 2.79 7.37 18.15
CA ASN A 82 3.50 8.52 18.74
C ASN A 82 4.80 8.16 19.48
N LEU A 83 5.62 7.33 18.86
CA LEU A 83 6.89 6.86 19.39
C LEU A 83 8.02 7.87 19.20
N THR A 84 8.85 8.02 20.22
CA THR A 84 10.16 8.68 20.14
C THR A 84 11.14 7.92 19.24
N ALA A 85 12.22 8.55 18.82
CA ALA A 85 13.26 7.91 18.01
C ALA A 85 13.86 6.68 18.71
N ALA A 86 14.05 6.76 20.03
CA ALA A 86 14.53 5.66 20.85
C ALA A 86 13.52 4.50 20.90
N GLU A 87 12.22 4.80 21.02
CA GLU A 87 11.16 3.79 21.02
C GLU A 87 11.00 3.13 19.65
N ILE A 88 11.10 3.87 18.53
CA ILE A 88 11.10 3.30 17.17
C ILE A 88 12.21 2.25 17.05
N LYS A 89 13.43 2.59 17.49
CA LYS A 89 14.58 1.65 17.51
C LYS A 89 14.28 0.43 18.39
N SER A 90 13.67 0.64 19.56
CA SER A 90 13.27 -0.44 20.47
C SER A 90 12.19 -1.36 19.88
N ILE A 91 11.20 -0.80 19.16
CA ILE A 91 10.20 -1.57 18.41
C ILE A 91 10.90 -2.46 17.39
N ALA A 92 11.78 -1.90 16.57
CA ALA A 92 12.52 -2.67 15.57
C ALA A 92 13.37 -3.77 16.21
N ASP A 93 14.07 -3.47 17.32
CA ASP A 93 14.86 -4.44 18.09
C ASP A 93 14.01 -5.56 18.69
N ARG A 94 12.78 -5.24 19.11
CA ARG A 94 11.85 -6.24 19.65
C ARG A 94 11.38 -7.20 18.58
N TYR A 95 10.90 -6.67 17.45
CA TYR A 95 10.36 -7.49 16.37
C TYR A 95 11.45 -8.26 15.61
N SER A 96 12.67 -7.74 15.50
CA SER A 96 13.77 -8.51 14.89
C SER A 96 14.18 -9.74 15.71
N LYS A 97 13.94 -9.73 17.02
CA LYS A 97 14.26 -10.85 17.93
C LYS A 97 13.12 -11.86 18.10
N MET A 98 11.95 -11.61 17.50
CA MET A 98 10.83 -12.55 17.53
C MET A 98 11.05 -13.72 16.57
N GLU A 99 10.41 -14.85 16.86
CA GLU A 99 10.31 -15.96 15.92
C GLU A 99 9.19 -15.69 14.91
N HIS A 100 9.56 -15.47 13.66
CA HIS A 100 8.62 -15.19 12.58
C HIS A 100 8.14 -16.47 11.88
N LYS A 101 6.84 -16.53 11.56
CA LYS A 101 6.21 -17.68 10.87
C LYS A 101 5.86 -17.38 9.40
N GLY A 102 6.13 -16.17 8.92
CA GLY A 102 5.70 -15.68 7.63
C GLY A 102 6.34 -14.35 7.27
N ALA A 103 5.87 -13.73 6.18
CA ALA A 103 6.36 -12.44 5.72
C ALA A 103 6.20 -11.35 6.78
N PHE A 104 7.14 -10.42 6.82
CA PHE A 104 7.16 -9.31 7.77
C PHE A 104 6.97 -7.97 7.06
N PHE A 105 6.09 -7.14 7.61
CA PHE A 105 5.91 -5.74 7.20
C PHE A 105 6.23 -4.81 8.36
N LEU A 106 7.06 -3.80 8.11
CA LEU A 106 7.20 -2.62 8.96
C LEU A 106 6.74 -1.40 8.16
N ILE A 107 5.62 -0.83 8.57
CA ILE A 107 5.05 0.40 8.00
C ILE A 107 5.33 1.52 8.99
N ILE A 108 5.87 2.64 8.51
CA ILE A 108 6.12 3.83 9.34
C ILE A 108 5.49 5.02 8.62
N SER A 109 4.55 5.70 9.29
CA SER A 109 4.08 7.03 8.88
C SER A 109 4.54 8.02 9.93
N SER A 110 5.34 9.00 9.50
CA SER A 110 5.94 10.03 10.35
C SER A 110 6.48 11.17 9.48
N HIS A 111 7.02 12.22 10.09
CA HIS A 111 7.91 13.14 9.38
C HIS A 111 9.17 12.40 8.92
N GLY A 112 9.79 12.94 7.88
CA GLY A 112 11.08 12.46 7.39
C GLY A 112 11.88 13.59 6.77
N GLY A 113 13.15 13.32 6.50
CA GLY A 113 14.12 14.32 6.06
C GLY A 113 15.10 13.74 5.04
N GLU A 114 16.07 14.57 4.64
CA GLU A 114 17.15 14.10 3.78
C GLU A 114 17.93 12.95 4.45
N GLY A 115 18.52 12.06 3.64
CA GLY A 115 19.34 10.96 4.15
C GLY A 115 18.56 9.72 4.61
N ASP A 116 17.31 9.56 4.15
CA ASP A 116 16.46 8.39 4.39
C ASP A 116 16.19 8.18 5.88
N VAL A 117 15.74 9.27 6.53
CA VAL A 117 15.40 9.32 7.95
C VAL A 117 13.89 9.45 8.17
N VAL A 118 13.43 8.88 9.28
CA VAL A 118 12.12 9.16 9.87
C VAL A 118 12.34 9.79 11.24
N TYR A 119 11.46 10.71 11.64
CA TYR A 119 11.54 11.38 12.93
C TYR A 119 10.69 10.64 13.98
N GLY A 120 11.22 10.58 15.20
CA GLY A 120 10.41 10.31 16.38
C GLY A 120 9.56 11.52 16.77
N THR A 121 8.63 11.33 17.70
CA THR A 121 7.81 12.44 18.25
C THR A 121 8.62 13.49 19.01
N ASP A 122 9.82 13.11 19.44
CA ASP A 122 10.87 13.94 20.04
C ASP A 122 11.66 14.77 19.03
N GLY A 123 11.42 14.61 17.73
CA GLY A 123 12.17 15.30 16.67
C GLY A 123 13.55 14.73 16.38
N GLU A 124 13.90 13.61 17.02
CA GLU A 124 15.17 12.93 16.79
C GLU A 124 15.09 11.99 15.58
N GLU A 125 16.21 11.85 14.87
CA GLU A 125 16.27 11.09 13.63
C GLU A 125 16.52 9.59 13.83
N VAL A 126 15.86 8.80 12.98
CA VAL A 126 16.09 7.37 12.82
C VAL A 126 16.35 7.06 11.35
N LYS A 127 17.56 6.60 11.03
CA LYS A 127 17.89 6.15 9.68
C LYS A 127 17.15 4.85 9.37
N VAL A 128 16.42 4.84 8.25
CA VAL A 128 15.69 3.65 7.78
C VAL A 128 16.64 2.47 7.60
N HIS A 129 17.84 2.72 7.06
CA HIS A 129 18.86 1.70 6.90
C HIS A 129 19.29 1.03 8.22
N ASP A 130 19.30 1.76 9.34
CA ASP A 130 19.64 1.16 10.64
C ASP A 130 18.49 0.29 11.18
N LEU A 131 17.24 0.58 10.79
CA LEU A 131 16.11 -0.30 11.06
C LEU A 131 16.21 -1.59 10.23
N GLU A 132 16.48 -1.49 8.92
CA GLU A 132 16.63 -2.63 8.02
C GLU A 132 17.69 -3.63 8.48
N LYS A 133 18.86 -3.14 8.92
CA LYS A 133 19.99 -3.96 9.42
C LYS A 133 19.57 -4.96 10.48
N ARG A 134 18.61 -4.60 11.35
CA ARG A 134 18.12 -5.47 12.42
C ARG A 134 17.42 -6.72 11.86
N PHE A 135 16.88 -6.65 10.66
CA PHE A 135 16.15 -7.72 9.99
C PHE A 135 16.99 -8.47 8.93
N HIS A 136 18.28 -8.17 8.82
CA HIS A 136 19.20 -8.99 8.05
C HIS A 136 19.24 -10.43 8.57
N ALA A 137 19.58 -11.40 7.72
CA ALA A 137 19.51 -12.81 8.04
C ALA A 137 20.37 -13.20 9.26
N THR A 138 21.52 -12.54 9.46
CA THR A 138 22.38 -12.75 10.64
C THR A 138 21.75 -12.26 11.95
N ASN A 139 20.94 -11.19 11.89
CA ASN A 139 20.33 -10.56 13.05
C ASN A 139 18.89 -11.05 13.32
N CYS A 140 18.20 -11.52 12.28
CA CYS A 140 16.86 -12.12 12.35
C CYS A 140 16.78 -13.42 11.53
N PRO A 141 17.37 -14.53 12.00
CA PRO A 141 17.44 -15.78 11.24
C PRO A 141 16.09 -16.36 10.82
N SER A 142 15.02 -16.14 11.61
CA SER A 142 13.68 -16.62 11.27
C SER A 142 13.06 -15.93 10.04
N LEU A 143 13.63 -14.81 9.58
CA LEU A 143 13.23 -14.13 8.33
C LEU A 143 14.23 -14.33 7.18
N ALA A 144 15.23 -15.20 7.34
CA ALA A 144 16.16 -15.54 6.25
C ALA A 144 15.41 -16.26 5.11
N GLY A 145 15.50 -15.74 3.88
CA GLY A 145 14.75 -16.30 2.75
C GLY A 145 13.25 -15.99 2.76
N ILE A 146 12.79 -15.14 3.69
CA ILE A 146 11.39 -14.72 3.83
C ILE A 146 11.28 -13.23 3.48
N PRO A 147 10.22 -12.80 2.77
CA PRO A 147 10.01 -11.40 2.42
C PRO A 147 9.93 -10.48 3.65
N LYS A 148 10.72 -9.41 3.62
CA LYS A 148 10.71 -8.30 4.57
C LYS A 148 10.37 -7.03 3.82
N VAL A 149 9.29 -6.36 4.20
CA VAL A 149 8.81 -5.15 3.51
C VAL A 149 8.82 -3.97 4.46
N PHE A 150 9.51 -2.90 4.08
CA PHE A 150 9.54 -1.62 4.78
C PHE A 150 8.75 -0.62 3.94
N MET A 151 7.64 -0.12 4.46
CA MET A 151 6.84 0.92 3.79
C MET A 151 6.98 2.21 4.58
N ILE A 152 7.71 3.16 4.01
CA ILE A 152 8.10 4.41 4.66
C ILE A 152 7.28 5.54 4.06
N ASP A 153 6.21 5.90 4.75
CA ASP A 153 5.36 7.03 4.45
C ASP A 153 5.90 8.29 5.15
N ALA A 154 6.95 8.86 4.57
CA ALA A 154 7.63 10.04 5.08
C ALA A 154 8.26 10.86 3.92
N CYS A 155 8.51 12.14 4.17
CA CYS A 155 9.29 12.99 3.27
C CYS A 155 10.76 12.55 3.23
N ARG A 156 11.46 12.82 2.13
CA ARG A 156 12.91 12.60 1.99
C ARG A 156 13.65 13.87 1.60
N GLY A 157 13.06 15.02 1.94
CA GLY A 157 13.48 16.37 1.61
C GLY A 157 12.28 17.32 1.61
N ASP A 158 12.54 18.57 1.25
CA ASP A 158 11.60 19.69 1.34
C ASP A 158 11.05 20.15 -0.02
N LYS A 159 11.53 19.58 -1.14
CA LYS A 159 11.14 20.01 -2.49
C LYS A 159 9.79 19.41 -2.86
N LYS A 160 8.87 20.25 -3.31
CA LYS A 160 7.64 19.78 -3.97
C LYS A 160 7.98 19.28 -5.38
N GLU A 161 7.43 18.13 -5.75
CA GLU A 161 7.58 17.60 -7.11
C GLU A 161 6.92 18.50 -8.14
N LYS A 162 7.53 18.59 -9.33
CA LYS A 162 7.04 19.40 -10.46
C LYS A 162 6.51 18.48 -11.56
N VAL A 163 5.36 18.84 -12.14
CA VAL A 163 4.79 18.12 -13.28
C VAL A 163 5.34 18.72 -14.58
N PHE A 164 5.81 17.86 -15.49
CA PHE A 164 6.25 18.27 -16.83
C PHE A 164 5.47 17.50 -17.90
N SER A 165 4.90 18.19 -18.88
CA SER A 165 4.16 17.57 -19.98
C SER A 165 5.06 17.36 -21.20
N PHE A 166 5.26 16.10 -21.60
CA PHE A 166 5.89 15.75 -22.89
C PHE A 166 4.91 14.94 -23.76
N PRO A 167 4.92 15.12 -25.10
CA PRO A 167 4.17 14.24 -26.00
C PRO A 167 4.77 12.83 -26.03
N SER A 168 3.92 11.83 -25.81
CA SER A 168 4.28 10.41 -25.61
C SER A 168 4.89 9.73 -26.85
N LYS A 169 5.99 9.01 -26.68
CA LYS A 169 6.45 7.90 -27.55
C LYS A 169 6.84 6.69 -26.68
N SER A 170 6.48 5.48 -27.12
CA SER A 170 6.76 4.21 -26.43
C SER A 170 7.68 3.29 -27.26
N PRO A 171 8.58 2.54 -26.59
CA PRO A 171 8.90 1.16 -27.00
C PRO A 171 8.99 0.14 -25.82
N PRO A 172 9.12 -1.18 -26.10
CA PRO A 172 8.65 -2.31 -25.26
C PRO A 172 9.73 -2.93 -24.33
N PRO A 173 9.40 -3.94 -23.49
CA PRO A 173 10.32 -4.51 -22.49
C PRO A 173 11.08 -5.76 -22.97
N SER A 174 12.22 -6.10 -22.34
CA SER A 174 12.90 -7.39 -22.55
C SER A 174 13.47 -8.06 -21.27
N ALA A 175 12.97 -9.26 -21.02
CA ALA A 175 13.56 -10.56 -20.65
C ALA A 175 14.61 -10.77 -19.50
N ASN A 176 14.19 -11.66 -18.58
CA ASN A 176 14.80 -12.88 -17.98
C ASN A 176 16.25 -12.93 -17.48
N ALA A 177 16.43 -13.47 -16.27
CA ALA A 177 17.48 -14.44 -15.94
C ALA A 177 17.10 -15.33 -14.74
N SER A 178 17.49 -16.61 -14.83
CA SER A 178 17.37 -17.67 -13.81
C SER A 178 18.77 -18.05 -13.31
N ALA A 179 18.90 -18.40 -12.02
CA ALA A 179 19.66 -19.58 -11.53
C ALA A 179 19.68 -19.66 -9.99
N THR A 180 19.57 -20.89 -9.50
CA THR A 180 19.61 -21.35 -8.11
C THR A 180 21.03 -21.45 -7.53
N SER A 181 21.21 -20.95 -6.31
CA SER A 181 22.09 -21.55 -5.29
C SER A 181 21.62 -21.08 -3.89
N LYS A 182 21.55 -21.99 -2.90
CA LYS A 182 21.17 -21.63 -1.53
C LYS A 182 22.38 -21.04 -0.78
N ASN A 183 22.74 -19.82 -1.13
CA ASN A 183 23.53 -18.92 -0.29
C ASN A 183 22.69 -17.66 -0.07
N ILE A 184 21.95 -17.62 1.05
CA ILE A 184 21.17 -16.44 1.40
C ILE A 184 22.17 -15.34 1.76
N ARG A 185 22.11 -14.21 1.03
CA ARG A 185 22.94 -13.04 1.37
C ARG A 185 22.31 -12.35 2.58
N ASP A 186 23.15 -11.82 3.46
CA ASP A 186 22.71 -11.25 4.74
C ASP A 186 21.62 -10.17 4.60
N ALA A 187 21.76 -9.27 3.63
CA ALA A 187 20.83 -8.19 3.33
C ALA A 187 19.78 -8.52 2.23
N ALA A 188 19.56 -9.81 1.92
CA ALA A 188 18.60 -10.23 0.89
C ALA A 188 17.14 -10.22 1.37
N ASP A 189 16.25 -10.28 0.38
CA ASP A 189 14.80 -10.45 0.57
C ASP A 189 14.14 -9.29 1.33
N ILE A 190 14.67 -8.07 1.12
CA ILE A 190 14.12 -6.80 1.59
C ILE A 190 13.51 -6.01 0.42
N MET A 191 12.35 -5.41 0.62
CA MET A 191 11.76 -4.42 -0.26
C MET A 191 11.45 -3.18 0.57
N THR A 192 11.98 -2.02 0.17
CA THR A 192 11.70 -0.74 0.82
C THR A 192 10.93 0.15 -0.15
N ILE A 193 9.77 0.63 0.28
CA ILE A 193 8.86 1.47 -0.50
C ILE A 193 8.78 2.82 0.20
N PHE A 194 9.40 3.84 -0.39
CA PHE A 194 9.33 5.21 0.09
C PHE A 194 8.17 5.93 -0.59
N ALA A 195 7.38 6.68 0.19
CA ALA A 195 6.32 7.54 -0.32
C ALA A 195 6.83 8.65 -1.24
N SER A 196 8.09 9.05 -1.09
CA SER A 196 8.74 10.11 -1.87
C SER A 196 10.10 9.69 -2.42
N THR A 197 10.52 10.33 -3.51
CA THR A 197 11.90 10.26 -4.00
C THR A 197 12.82 11.14 -3.15
N ARG A 198 14.13 10.85 -3.15
CA ARG A 198 15.11 11.68 -2.41
C ARG A 198 15.00 13.16 -2.81
N GLY A 199 15.03 14.03 -1.82
CA GLY A 199 14.87 15.47 -1.97
C GLY A 199 13.41 15.95 -2.04
N HIS A 200 12.41 15.06 -2.05
CA HIS A 200 11.01 15.43 -2.23
C HIS A 200 10.12 15.12 -1.03
N THR A 201 8.97 15.80 -0.97
CA THR A 201 7.95 15.62 0.07
C THR A 201 6.97 14.49 -0.26
N ALA A 202 6.52 13.73 0.75
CA ALA A 202 5.33 12.89 0.66
C ALA A 202 4.07 13.73 0.86
N SER A 203 2.91 13.27 0.40
CA SER A 203 1.65 14.02 0.43
C SER A 203 0.47 13.18 0.93
N TYR A 204 -0.57 13.90 1.37
CA TYR A 204 -1.87 13.36 1.76
C TYR A 204 -2.91 13.69 0.69
N TYR A 205 -3.97 12.88 0.60
CA TYR A 205 -5.14 13.22 -0.21
C TYR A 205 -5.77 14.51 0.33
N ASP A 206 -6.13 14.47 1.61
CA ASP A 206 -6.45 15.63 2.45
C ASP A 206 -6.40 15.24 3.96
N LYS A 207 -6.85 16.14 4.84
CA LYS A 207 -6.92 15.91 6.30
C LYS A 207 -7.89 14.80 6.74
N ASN A 208 -8.72 14.27 5.84
CA ASN A 208 -9.82 13.35 6.12
C ASN A 208 -9.65 11.98 5.43
N GLU A 209 -8.76 11.83 4.46
CA GLU A 209 -8.64 10.62 3.64
C GLU A 209 -7.37 9.78 3.87
N GLY A 210 -6.33 10.36 4.50
CA GLY A 210 -5.07 9.66 4.79
C GLY A 210 -3.95 9.96 3.79
N SER A 211 -2.79 9.32 3.99
CA SER A 211 -1.62 9.46 3.11
C SER A 211 -1.86 8.83 1.75
N ILE A 212 -1.28 9.43 0.71
CA ILE A 212 -1.46 8.94 -0.66
C ILE A 212 -0.90 7.52 -0.81
N LEU A 213 0.26 7.22 -0.21
CA LEU A 213 0.86 5.89 -0.33
C LEU A 213 -0.01 4.81 0.30
N ILE A 214 -0.36 4.96 1.59
CA ILE A 214 -1.09 3.93 2.35
C ILE A 214 -2.48 3.74 1.76
N LYS A 215 -3.20 4.83 1.49
CA LYS A 215 -4.55 4.78 0.93
C LYS A 215 -4.55 4.18 -0.47
N THR A 216 -3.63 4.60 -1.34
CA THR A 216 -3.56 4.04 -2.71
C THR A 216 -3.17 2.57 -2.68
N PHE A 217 -2.22 2.18 -1.82
CA PHE A 217 -1.87 0.79 -1.61
C PHE A 217 -3.09 -0.04 -1.20
N ALA A 218 -3.85 0.42 -0.19
CA ALA A 218 -5.06 -0.24 0.28
C ALA A 218 -6.12 -0.42 -0.82
N ILE A 219 -6.32 0.58 -1.68
CA ILE A 219 -7.26 0.46 -2.79
C ILE A 219 -6.75 -0.54 -3.84
N VAL A 220 -5.49 -0.40 -4.28
CA VAL A 220 -4.94 -1.24 -5.34
C VAL A 220 -4.85 -2.69 -4.89
N ILE A 221 -4.43 -2.96 -3.65
CA ILE A 221 -4.33 -4.32 -3.12
C ILE A 221 -5.69 -4.99 -2.98
N GLU A 222 -6.81 -4.26 -2.94
CA GLU A 222 -8.15 -4.82 -3.00
C GLU A 222 -8.59 -5.11 -4.45
N GLU A 223 -8.28 -4.22 -5.38
CA GLU A 223 -8.66 -4.31 -6.81
C GLU A 223 -7.89 -5.36 -7.61
N VAL A 224 -6.62 -5.62 -7.27
CA VAL A 224 -5.77 -6.57 -8.02
C VAL A 224 -6.21 -8.02 -7.82
N SER A 225 -5.88 -8.89 -8.76
CA SER A 225 -6.04 -10.34 -8.62
C SER A 225 -4.94 -10.92 -7.72
N ALA A 226 -5.24 -12.05 -7.04
CA ALA A 226 -4.31 -12.69 -6.10
C ALA A 226 -3.06 -13.30 -6.76
N ASP A 227 -3.07 -13.44 -8.09
CA ASP A 227 -1.94 -13.91 -8.91
C ASP A 227 -0.96 -12.80 -9.31
N LYS A 228 -1.08 -11.58 -8.75
CA LYS A 228 -0.10 -10.52 -8.91
C LYS A 228 0.91 -10.52 -7.76
N ASN A 229 2.19 -10.47 -8.11
CA ASN A 229 3.25 -10.31 -7.12
C ASN A 229 3.30 -8.87 -6.59
N LEU A 230 3.87 -8.68 -5.41
CA LEU A 230 3.94 -7.38 -4.72
C LEU A 230 4.61 -6.30 -5.58
N THR A 231 5.68 -6.62 -6.31
CA THR A 231 6.37 -5.66 -7.19
C THR A 231 5.43 -5.07 -8.25
N ASP A 232 4.60 -5.90 -8.90
CA ASP A 232 3.62 -5.44 -9.88
C ASP A 232 2.46 -4.67 -9.24
N ILE A 233 2.12 -5.00 -8.00
CA ILE A 233 1.13 -4.26 -7.22
C ILE A 233 1.66 -2.85 -6.91
N ILE A 234 2.92 -2.71 -6.47
CA ILE A 234 3.53 -1.40 -6.21
C ILE A 234 3.65 -0.58 -7.49
N LYS A 235 3.96 -1.18 -8.64
CA LYS A 235 3.90 -0.47 -9.94
C LYS A 235 2.49 0.05 -10.27
N LYS A 236 1.45 -0.71 -9.94
CA LYS A 236 0.05 -0.25 -10.09
C LYS A 236 -0.30 0.88 -9.12
N VAL A 237 0.22 0.83 -7.89
CA VAL A 237 0.10 1.93 -6.91
C VAL A 237 0.72 3.20 -7.49
N GLN A 238 1.97 3.13 -7.96
CA GLN A 238 2.63 4.26 -8.62
C GLN A 238 1.79 4.83 -9.77
N GLY A 239 1.35 3.97 -10.70
CA GLY A 239 0.54 4.43 -11.84
C GLY A 239 -0.85 4.97 -11.46
N LYS A 240 -1.35 4.71 -10.25
CA LYS A 240 -2.59 5.31 -9.71
C LYS A 240 -2.29 6.65 -9.05
N ILE A 241 -1.17 6.78 -8.33
CA ILE A 241 -0.67 8.04 -7.76
C ILE A 241 -0.35 9.05 -8.87
N GLU A 242 0.34 8.63 -9.93
CA GLU A 242 0.69 9.48 -11.08
C GLU A 242 -0.55 10.08 -11.77
N LYS A 243 -1.72 9.44 -11.65
CA LYS A 243 -2.98 9.96 -12.22
C LYS A 243 -3.65 11.04 -11.36
N LEU A 244 -3.22 11.23 -10.12
CA LEU A 244 -3.74 12.28 -9.23
C LEU A 244 -3.40 13.70 -9.71
N VAL A 245 -2.48 13.83 -10.68
CA VAL A 245 -2.16 15.11 -11.33
C VAL A 245 -3.20 15.55 -12.37
N ASN A 246 -4.15 14.68 -12.74
CA ASN A 246 -5.19 14.96 -13.76
C ASN A 246 -6.42 15.69 -13.19
N VAL A 247 -6.29 16.32 -12.03
CA VAL A 247 -7.31 17.17 -11.38
C VAL A 247 -6.97 18.66 -11.59
N PRO A 248 -7.91 19.60 -11.31
CA PRO A 248 -7.62 21.04 -11.33
C PRO A 248 -6.36 21.39 -10.52
N GLU A 249 -5.62 22.42 -10.93
CA GLU A 249 -4.27 22.69 -10.43
C GLU A 249 -4.23 22.88 -8.91
N GLU A 250 -5.24 23.54 -8.36
CA GLU A 250 -5.48 23.75 -6.93
C GLU A 250 -5.65 22.45 -6.11
N GLU A 251 -6.12 21.37 -6.74
CA GLU A 251 -6.36 20.06 -6.14
C GLU A 251 -5.24 19.07 -6.42
N ARG A 252 -4.29 19.41 -7.32
CA ARG A 252 -3.22 18.49 -7.70
C ARG A 252 -2.40 18.09 -6.49
N ARG A 253 -2.16 16.80 -6.40
CA ARG A 253 -1.16 16.21 -5.51
C ARG A 253 -0.15 15.49 -6.39
N VAL A 254 1.11 15.86 -6.22
CA VAL A 254 2.23 15.29 -6.98
C VAL A 254 3.08 14.54 -5.99
N GLN A 255 3.25 13.25 -6.22
CA GLN A 255 4.05 12.36 -5.40
C GLN A 255 4.58 11.23 -6.27
N THR A 256 5.87 10.96 -6.20
CA THR A 256 6.51 9.82 -6.85
C THR A 256 7.07 8.90 -5.78
N ILE A 257 6.58 7.67 -5.75
CA ILE A 257 7.10 6.66 -4.84
C ILE A 257 8.43 6.10 -5.37
N GLN A 258 9.32 5.69 -4.47
CA GLN A 258 10.56 5.00 -4.83
C GLN A 258 10.59 3.61 -4.20
N MET A 259 10.90 2.59 -5.00
CA MET A 259 11.02 1.21 -4.56
C MET A 259 12.49 0.75 -4.68
N GLU A 260 13.03 0.26 -3.58
CA GLU A 260 14.34 -0.41 -3.50
C GLU A 260 14.10 -1.90 -3.19
N LEU A 261 14.80 -2.79 -3.89
CA LEU A 261 14.47 -4.23 -3.90
C LEU A 261 15.70 -5.12 -3.90
N SER A 262 15.74 -6.06 -2.96
CA SER A 262 16.67 -7.19 -2.92
C SER A 262 15.97 -8.56 -2.92
N PHE A 263 14.69 -8.60 -3.29
CA PHE A 263 13.94 -9.86 -3.40
C PHE A 263 14.58 -10.79 -4.44
N SER A 264 14.83 -12.03 -4.04
CA SER A 264 15.34 -13.08 -4.91
C SER A 264 14.25 -13.84 -5.66
N LYS A 265 12.98 -13.67 -5.26
CA LYS A 265 11.79 -14.35 -5.79
C LYS A 265 10.59 -13.42 -5.88
N HIS A 266 9.54 -13.84 -6.57
CA HIS A 266 8.25 -13.17 -6.56
C HIS A 266 7.51 -13.43 -5.25
N TYR A 267 7.04 -12.36 -4.60
CA TYR A 267 6.19 -12.47 -3.42
C TYR A 267 4.73 -12.25 -3.80
N TYR A 268 3.89 -13.28 -3.62
CA TYR A 268 2.45 -13.22 -3.81
C TYR A 268 1.78 -13.21 -2.44
N ILE A 269 1.03 -12.16 -2.13
CA ILE A 269 0.31 -12.08 -0.85
C ILE A 269 -0.92 -13.00 -0.93
N LYS A 270 -0.87 -14.12 -0.22
CA LYS A 270 -2.02 -15.03 -0.10
C LYS A 270 -3.17 -14.30 0.59
N ARG A 271 -4.30 -14.15 -0.09
CA ARG A 271 -5.52 -13.64 0.55
C ARG A 271 -6.20 -14.77 1.32
N GLN A 272 -6.57 -14.53 2.58
CA GLN A 272 -7.42 -15.47 3.28
C GLN A 272 -8.80 -15.49 2.58
N ARG A 273 -9.28 -16.69 2.23
CA ARG A 273 -10.66 -16.86 1.80
C ARG A 273 -11.54 -16.55 2.99
N THR A 274 -12.30 -15.46 2.95
CA THR A 274 -13.40 -15.26 3.89
C THR A 274 -14.32 -16.49 3.79
N PRO A 275 -14.69 -17.13 4.91
CA PRO A 275 -15.65 -18.23 4.89
C PRO A 275 -16.90 -17.80 4.13
N SER A 276 -17.36 -18.65 3.22
CA SER A 276 -18.51 -18.36 2.36
C SER A 276 -19.83 -18.40 3.15
N ASN A 277 -20.07 -17.46 4.03
CA ASN A 277 -21.40 -17.22 4.57
C ASN A 277 -22.14 -16.28 3.61
N ALA A 278 -23.12 -16.83 2.89
CA ALA A 278 -23.93 -16.13 1.89
C ALA A 278 -24.68 -14.89 2.43
N LEU A 279 -24.79 -14.75 3.76
CA LEU A 279 -25.35 -13.58 4.43
C LEU A 279 -24.43 -12.35 4.37
N VAL A 280 -23.12 -12.52 4.61
CA VAL A 280 -22.13 -11.42 4.58
C VAL A 280 -21.93 -10.86 3.17
N ARG A 281 -22.14 -11.70 2.13
CA ARG A 281 -22.06 -11.27 0.73
C ARG A 281 -23.13 -10.26 0.38
N ARG A 282 -24.35 -10.36 0.94
CA ARG A 282 -25.40 -9.38 0.67
C ARG A 282 -25.06 -8.03 1.28
N ASP A 283 -24.56 -7.99 2.50
CA ASP A 283 -24.20 -6.74 3.16
C ASP A 283 -23.00 -6.07 2.50
N ALA A 284 -21.93 -6.82 2.17
CA ALA A 284 -20.75 -6.28 1.52
C ALA A 284 -21.01 -5.82 0.07
N GLN A 285 -21.90 -6.50 -0.66
CA GLN A 285 -22.28 -6.13 -2.03
C GLN A 285 -23.22 -4.90 -2.03
N THR A 286 -24.06 -4.77 -1.00
CA THR A 286 -24.89 -3.58 -0.77
C THR A 286 -24.01 -2.38 -0.37
N GLU A 287 -23.02 -2.59 0.50
CA GLU A 287 -22.06 -1.55 0.91
C GLU A 287 -21.14 -1.13 -0.25
N PHE A 288 -20.74 -2.08 -1.11
CA PHE A 288 -20.00 -1.83 -2.34
C PHE A 288 -20.79 -1.04 -3.38
N GLU A 289 -22.08 -1.34 -3.58
CA GLU A 289 -22.96 -0.56 -4.46
C GLU A 289 -23.21 0.85 -3.92
N LEU A 290 -23.31 1.01 -2.58
CA LEU A 290 -23.40 2.32 -1.92
C LEU A 290 -22.12 3.14 -2.09
N HIS A 291 -20.93 2.55 -1.88
CA HIS A 291 -19.66 3.24 -2.08
C HIS A 291 -19.44 3.64 -3.55
N ARG A 292 -19.83 2.75 -4.48
CA ARG A 292 -19.76 3.03 -5.92
C ARG A 292 -20.72 4.16 -6.34
N LYS A 293 -21.95 4.18 -5.81
CA LYS A 293 -22.91 5.27 -6.04
C LYS A 293 -22.45 6.59 -5.43
N PHE A 294 -21.83 6.56 -4.25
CA PHE A 294 -21.24 7.74 -3.62
C PHE A 294 -20.13 8.35 -4.48
N HIS A 295 -19.21 7.52 -4.99
CA HIS A 295 -18.16 7.98 -5.91
C HIS A 295 -18.69 8.49 -7.25
N GLN A 296 -19.76 7.90 -7.80
CA GLN A 296 -20.40 8.40 -9.03
C GLN A 296 -21.15 9.72 -8.83
N GLN A 297 -21.73 9.95 -7.65
CA GLN A 297 -22.42 11.22 -7.31
C GLN A 297 -21.43 12.37 -7.07
N LEU A 298 -20.26 12.11 -6.50
CA LEU A 298 -19.18 13.11 -6.37
C LEU A 298 -18.68 13.62 -7.73
N THR A 299 -18.76 12.80 -8.77
CA THR A 299 -18.32 13.17 -10.11
C THR A 299 -19.35 13.96 -10.93
N PHE A 300 -20.65 13.96 -10.56
CA PHE A 300 -21.71 14.50 -11.44
C PHE A 300 -22.98 15.10 -10.77
N GLY A 301 -23.08 15.26 -9.44
CA GLY A 301 -24.39 15.57 -8.81
C GLY A 301 -24.45 16.52 -7.61
N ASP A 302 -25.62 17.17 -7.51
CA ASP A 302 -26.03 18.27 -6.62
C ASP A 302 -26.03 17.96 -5.11
N ALA A 303 -25.81 19.00 -4.29
CA ALA A 303 -25.47 18.95 -2.87
C ALA A 303 -26.52 18.28 -1.96
N GLU A 304 -27.79 18.27 -2.38
CA GLU A 304 -28.89 17.71 -1.62
C GLU A 304 -28.96 16.17 -1.71
N SER A 305 -28.48 15.60 -2.83
CA SER A 305 -28.41 14.14 -3.01
C SER A 305 -27.31 13.48 -2.17
N LEU A 306 -26.20 14.19 -1.95
CA LEU A 306 -25.08 13.76 -1.11
C LEU A 306 -25.48 13.63 0.37
N ARG A 307 -26.46 14.43 0.82
CA ARG A 307 -26.93 14.46 2.21
C ARG A 307 -27.75 13.23 2.57
N VAL A 308 -28.58 12.74 1.64
CA VAL A 308 -29.43 11.54 1.84
C VAL A 308 -28.59 10.26 1.86
N THR A 309 -27.62 10.12 0.95
CA THR A 309 -26.70 8.97 0.92
C THR A 309 -25.83 8.90 2.18
N ARG A 310 -25.39 10.06 2.71
CA ARG A 310 -24.61 10.14 3.94
C ARG A 310 -25.39 9.63 5.15
N VAL A 311 -26.69 9.94 5.26
CA VAL A 311 -27.54 9.45 6.36
C VAL A 311 -27.76 7.94 6.28
N GLN A 312 -27.94 7.38 5.08
CA GLN A 312 -28.09 5.93 4.89
C GLN A 312 -26.83 5.14 5.28
N MET A 313 -25.62 5.68 5.05
CA MET A 313 -24.38 5.02 5.49
C MET A 313 -24.25 4.89 7.02
N TYR A 314 -24.81 5.83 7.80
CA TYR A 314 -24.72 5.80 9.26
C TYR A 314 -25.76 4.87 9.91
N THR A 315 -26.87 4.56 9.25
CA THR A 315 -27.91 3.66 9.79
C THR A 315 -27.57 2.17 9.66
N TYR A 316 -26.57 1.78 8.88
CA TYR A 316 -26.16 0.37 8.70
C TYR A 316 -25.07 -0.12 9.69
N LYS A 317 -24.70 0.68 10.69
CA LYS A 317 -23.85 0.22 11.80
C LYS A 317 -24.70 -0.30 12.96
N PHE A 318 -25.13 -1.57 12.90
CA PHE A 318 -25.44 -2.43 14.05
C PHE A 318 -25.21 -3.89 13.68
#